data_AF-A0A3P7GZV8-F1
#
_entry.id   AF-A0A3P7GZV8-F1
#
_cell.length_a   1.000
_cell.length_b   1.000
_cell.length_c   1.000
_cell.angle_alpha   90.00
_cell.angle_beta   90.00
_cell.angle_gamma   90.00
#
_symmetry.space_group_name_H-M   'P 1'
#
loop_
_entity.id
_entity.type
_entity.pdbx_description
1 polymer ?
#
loop_
_entity_poly.entity_id
_entity_poly.type
_entity_poly.pdbx_seq_one_letter_code
_entity_poly.pdbx_strand_id
1 'polypeptide(L)'
;MQSDLSRGYPGSGTAVVRPTSGGLAYGVGTPIHFMAKAGVPPPGIGHHDFCYFCHGRGISECTHCKGQGKKPCSACGGSGSLRSYTKLRVYFAVERSDYYTQCEIPEKLLQKVSGHIILSECQPYVLPLKKHPLKEINENSRRICALHLQKCLGTCRVIKQRHCLIAIPIARVQFRLGSRCGFFWVYGTELCCYVPNYPAKCSLL
;
A
#
# COMPACT_ATOMS: atom_id res chain seq x y z
N MET A 1 61.38 38.56 2.74
CA MET A 1 61.40 38.30 4.19
C MET A 1 60.84 36.90 4.42
N GLN A 2 61.74 35.94 4.57
CA GLN A 2 61.43 34.53 4.78
C GLN A 2 60.86 34.35 6.19
N SER A 3 59.63 33.88 6.28
CA SER A 3 59.06 33.36 7.51
C SER A 3 59.81 32.09 7.88
N ASP A 4 60.45 32.12 9.04
CA ASP A 4 61.23 31.05 9.65
C ASP A 4 60.41 29.75 9.73
N LEU A 5 60.75 28.76 8.89
CA LEU A 5 60.15 27.42 8.87
C LEU A 5 60.72 26.50 9.97
N SER A 6 61.41 27.05 10.97
CA SER A 6 62.17 26.30 11.99
C SER A 6 61.39 26.02 13.28
N ARG A 7 60.06 26.21 13.30
CA ARG A 7 59.21 25.92 14.49
C ARG A 7 58.12 24.88 14.29
N GLY A 8 58.18 24.11 13.21
CA GLY A 8 57.44 22.86 13.09
C GLY A 8 58.39 21.70 13.24
N TYR A 9 58.15 20.78 14.18
CA TYR A 9 58.80 19.47 14.14
C TYR A 9 58.39 18.78 12.83
N PRO A 10 59.30 18.61 11.85
CA PRO A 10 58.98 17.93 10.61
C PRO A 10 59.18 16.43 10.86
N GLY A 11 58.13 15.63 10.65
CA GLY A 11 58.32 14.21 10.30
C GLY A 11 58.85 13.25 11.36
N SER A 12 58.38 13.30 12.61
CA SER A 12 58.47 12.08 13.44
C SER A 12 57.24 11.23 13.18
N GLY A 13 57.39 10.19 12.34
CA GLY A 13 56.58 8.99 12.48
C GLY A 13 56.85 8.41 13.87
N THR A 14 56.24 9.00 14.90
CA THR A 14 56.37 8.51 16.27
C THR A 14 55.73 7.14 16.28
N ALA A 15 56.56 6.10 16.45
CA ALA A 15 56.06 4.75 16.63
C ALA A 15 54.99 4.78 17.74
N VAL A 16 53.85 4.13 17.53
CA VAL A 16 52.72 4.18 18.46
C VAL A 16 52.69 2.88 19.25
N VAL A 17 52.67 2.98 20.58
CA VAL A 17 52.44 1.83 21.45
C VAL A 17 50.94 1.68 21.69
N ARG A 18 50.40 0.48 21.44
CA ARG A 18 49.03 0.08 21.76
C ARG A 18 49.08 -1.00 22.85
N PRO A 19 48.78 -0.67 24.12
CA PRO A 19 48.80 -1.63 25.21
C PRO A 19 47.84 -2.79 24.97
N THR A 20 48.25 -4.01 25.32
CA THR A 20 47.41 -5.22 25.21
C THR A 20 46.30 -5.29 26.26
N SER A 21 46.42 -4.53 27.35
CA SER A 21 45.52 -4.55 28.52
C SER A 21 44.38 -3.51 28.48
N GLY A 22 44.02 -3.00 27.30
CA GLY A 22 42.89 -2.06 27.14
C GLY A 22 43.21 -0.59 27.46
N GLY A 23 44.49 -0.21 27.48
CA GLY A 23 44.92 1.18 27.64
C GLY A 23 44.85 2.00 26.34
N LEU A 24 44.74 3.32 26.45
CA LEU A 24 44.82 4.24 25.31
C LEU A 24 46.20 4.18 24.65
N ALA A 25 46.24 4.37 23.33
CA ALA A 25 47.49 4.44 22.59
C ALA A 25 48.30 5.69 22.97
N TYR A 26 49.63 5.60 22.88
CA TYR A 26 50.53 6.73 23.11
C TYR A 26 51.78 6.63 22.22
N GLY A 27 52.44 7.74 21.95
CA GLY A 27 53.66 7.78 21.15
C GLY A 27 54.87 7.23 21.91
N VAL A 28 55.72 6.47 21.22
CA VAL A 28 57.05 6.06 21.71
C VAL A 28 57.89 7.30 21.99
N GLY A 29 58.56 7.28 23.14
CA GLY A 29 59.40 8.37 23.62
C GLY A 29 58.64 9.48 24.36
N THR A 30 57.32 9.38 24.48
CA THR A 30 56.52 10.32 25.27
C THR A 30 56.67 10.05 26.78
N PRO A 31 56.40 11.03 27.67
CA PRO A 31 56.44 10.80 29.12
C PRO A 31 55.56 9.62 29.55
N ILE A 32 54.40 9.43 28.91
CA ILE A 32 53.51 8.29 29.17
C ILE A 32 54.16 6.96 28.77
N HIS A 33 54.92 6.91 27.66
CA HIS A 33 55.68 5.71 27.31
C HIS A 33 56.72 5.35 28.37
N PHE A 34 57.44 6.34 28.90
CA PHE A 34 58.41 6.11 29.97
C PHE A 34 57.72 5.67 31.25
N MET A 35 56.63 6.31 31.65
CA MET A 35 55.82 5.92 32.82
C MET A 35 55.31 4.48 32.72
N ALA A 36 54.83 4.06 31.55
CA ALA A 36 54.36 2.70 31.34
C ALA A 36 55.48 1.64 31.41
N LYS A 37 56.73 2.01 31.07
CA LYS A 37 57.91 1.12 31.13
C LYS A 37 58.57 1.10 32.51
N ALA A 38 58.70 2.25 33.15
CA ALA A 38 59.45 2.43 34.40
C ALA A 38 58.56 2.40 35.66
N GLY A 39 57.24 2.53 35.52
CA GLY A 39 56.29 2.62 36.64
C GLY A 39 56.28 3.95 37.37
N VAL A 40 57.15 4.90 36.99
CA VAL A 40 57.30 6.22 37.61
C VAL A 40 57.41 7.34 36.57
N PRO A 41 56.90 8.55 36.86
CA PRO A 41 57.10 9.71 35.99
C PRO A 41 58.59 10.08 35.89
N PRO A 42 59.07 10.55 34.71
CA PRO A 42 60.43 11.06 34.59
C PRO A 42 60.67 12.19 35.60
N PRO A 43 61.88 12.29 36.20
CA PRO A 43 62.23 13.38 37.11
C PRO A 43 62.05 14.75 36.43
N GLY A 44 61.33 15.66 37.10
CA GLY A 44 61.14 17.04 36.61
C GLY A 44 59.95 17.29 35.68
N ILE A 45 59.04 16.31 35.51
CA ILE A 45 57.78 16.48 34.78
C ILE A 45 56.61 16.30 35.75
N GLY A 46 55.96 17.42 36.12
CA GLY A 46 54.72 17.43 36.88
C GLY A 46 53.48 17.32 35.98
N HIS A 47 52.31 17.09 36.60
CA HIS A 47 51.02 17.07 35.87
C HIS A 47 50.74 18.38 35.11
N HIS A 48 51.29 19.50 35.60
CA HIS A 48 51.15 20.83 35.00
C HIS A 48 52.04 21.04 33.75
N ASP A 49 53.01 20.16 33.51
CA ASP A 49 53.98 20.30 32.41
C ASP A 49 53.55 19.52 31.16
N PHE A 50 52.39 18.87 31.19
CA PHE A 50 51.87 18.15 30.03
C PHE A 50 51.22 19.10 29.02
N CYS A 51 51.46 18.84 27.73
CA CYS A 51 50.82 19.55 26.63
C CYS A 51 49.29 19.52 26.78
N TYR A 52 48.65 20.69 26.75
CA TYR A 52 47.20 20.82 26.88
C TYR A 52 46.41 20.05 25.82
N PHE A 53 46.96 19.89 24.61
CA PHE A 53 46.26 19.26 23.50
C PHE A 53 46.35 17.72 23.50
N CYS A 54 47.46 17.14 23.97
CA CYS A 54 47.67 15.69 23.95
C CYS A 54 47.85 15.06 25.34
N HIS A 55 47.87 15.87 26.39
CA HIS A 55 48.09 15.49 27.79
C HIS A 55 49.30 14.57 27.96
N GLY A 56 50.39 14.86 27.25
CA GLY A 56 51.63 14.09 27.32
C GLY A 56 51.63 12.78 26.52
N ARG A 57 50.55 12.42 25.80
CA ARG A 57 50.50 11.19 24.97
C ARG A 57 51.24 11.31 23.64
N GLY A 58 51.55 12.52 23.20
CA GLY A 58 52.09 12.80 21.86
C GLY A 58 51.10 12.54 20.72
N ILE A 59 49.87 12.12 21.02
CA ILE A 59 48.80 11.90 20.05
C ILE A 59 47.46 12.45 20.59
N SER A 60 46.65 13.00 19.70
CA SER A 60 45.29 13.49 19.98
C SER A 60 44.28 12.82 19.05
N GLU A 61 43.16 12.35 19.58
CA GLU A 61 42.11 11.76 18.77
C GLU A 61 41.38 12.82 17.94
N CYS A 62 41.03 12.46 16.70
CA CYS A 62 40.17 13.32 15.89
C CYS A 62 38.77 13.42 16.52
N THR A 63 38.30 14.64 16.81
CA THR A 63 36.98 14.90 17.41
C THR A 63 35.82 14.38 16.56
N HIS A 64 36.03 14.25 15.26
CA HIS A 64 35.02 13.77 14.34
C HIS A 64 34.89 12.23 14.37
N CYS A 65 35.99 11.49 14.20
CA CYS A 65 35.95 10.03 14.08
C CYS A 65 36.42 9.29 15.34
N LYS A 66 36.80 10.00 16.41
CA LYS A 66 37.38 9.44 17.65
C LYS A 66 38.52 8.46 17.38
N GLY A 67 39.39 8.82 16.44
CA GLY A 67 40.54 8.01 16.03
C GLY A 67 40.22 6.76 15.17
N GLN A 68 38.95 6.48 14.84
CA GLN A 68 38.55 5.31 14.05
C GLN A 68 38.75 5.46 12.54
N GLY A 69 39.01 6.67 12.05
CA GLY A 69 39.14 6.97 10.61
C GLY A 69 37.82 6.91 9.81
N LYS A 70 36.73 6.44 10.43
CA LYS A 70 35.39 6.36 9.84
C LYS A 70 34.33 6.78 10.85
N LYS A 71 33.20 7.31 10.37
CA LYS A 71 31.99 7.54 11.18
C LYS A 71 30.88 6.58 10.74
N PRO A 72 30.08 6.05 11.68
CA PRO A 72 28.89 5.30 11.31
C PRO A 72 27.91 6.20 10.55
N CYS A 73 27.25 5.65 9.52
CA CYS A 73 26.21 6.36 8.78
C CYS A 73 25.05 6.72 9.72
N SER A 74 24.56 7.96 9.66
CA SER A 74 23.45 8.42 10.51
C SER A 74 22.13 7.69 10.23
N ALA A 75 21.91 7.26 8.98
CA ALA A 75 20.69 6.59 8.58
C ALA A 75 20.63 5.11 9.00
N CYS A 76 21.74 4.39 8.91
CA CYS A 76 21.79 2.94 9.21
C CYS A 76 22.62 2.57 10.44
N GLY A 77 23.19 3.54 11.16
CA GLY A 77 24.06 3.30 12.32
C GLY A 77 25.33 2.53 12.00
N GLY A 78 25.73 2.44 10.73
CA GLY A 78 26.85 1.61 10.28
C GLY A 78 26.49 0.13 10.01
N SER A 79 25.22 -0.26 10.13
CA SER A 79 24.76 -1.62 9.80
C SER A 79 24.71 -1.93 8.29
N GLY A 80 24.81 -0.89 7.45
CA GLY A 80 24.64 -1.02 6.00
C GLY A 80 23.21 -1.32 5.55
N SER A 81 22.25 -1.43 6.48
CA SER A 81 20.87 -1.81 6.18
C SER A 81 19.90 -0.70 6.57
N LEU A 82 19.00 -0.34 5.65
CA LEU A 82 17.91 0.60 5.91
C LEU A 82 16.58 -0.11 5.64
N ARG A 83 15.61 0.07 6.54
CA ARG A 83 14.27 -0.47 6.38
C ARG A 83 13.33 0.64 5.90
N SER A 84 12.88 0.54 4.66
CA SER A 84 11.81 1.39 4.13
C SER A 84 10.50 0.62 4.08
N TYR A 85 9.38 1.34 4.10
CA TYR A 85 8.06 0.77 3.82
C TYR A 85 7.26 1.74 2.97
N THR A 86 6.40 1.19 2.11
CA THR A 86 5.46 1.96 1.31
C THR A 86 4.07 1.78 1.91
N LYS A 87 3.45 2.88 2.35
CA LYS A 87 2.06 2.86 2.84
C LYS A 87 1.11 2.93 1.65
N LEU A 88 0.37 1.86 1.41
CA LEU A 88 -0.65 1.81 0.35
C LEU A 88 -2.05 2.08 0.91
N ARG A 89 -2.89 2.79 0.15
CA ARG A 89 -4.34 2.90 0.39
C ARG A 89 -5.06 2.12 -0.70
N VAL A 90 -5.73 1.04 -0.30
CA VAL A 90 -6.46 0.16 -1.23
C VAL A 90 -7.95 0.44 -1.09
N TYR A 91 -8.62 0.68 -2.21
CA TYR A 91 -10.07 0.87 -2.26
C TYR A 91 -10.72 -0.31 -2.96
N PHE A 92 -11.84 -0.77 -2.42
CA PHE A 92 -12.66 -1.83 -3.01
C PHE A 92 -14.00 -1.23 -3.42
N ALA A 93 -14.40 -1.47 -4.66
CA ALA A 93 -15.68 -1.03 -5.21
C ALA A 93 -16.30 -2.13 -6.05
N VAL A 94 -17.63 -2.14 -6.15
CA VAL A 94 -18.38 -3.06 -6.99
C VAL A 94 -19.02 -2.28 -8.12
N GLU A 95 -18.64 -2.59 -9.35
CA GLU A 95 -19.30 -2.08 -10.55
C GLU A 95 -20.46 -3.02 -10.92
N ARG A 96 -21.68 -2.47 -11.03
CA ARG A 96 -22.90 -3.22 -11.32
C ARG A 96 -23.67 -2.60 -12.48
N SER A 97 -24.01 -3.43 -13.46
CA SER A 97 -24.92 -3.09 -14.56
C SER A 97 -25.97 -4.18 -14.69
N ASP A 98 -27.23 -3.78 -14.70
CA ASP A 98 -28.36 -4.70 -14.86
C ASP A 98 -29.08 -4.39 -16.20
N TYR A 99 -29.70 -5.39 -16.80
CA TYR A 99 -30.50 -5.26 -18.02
C TYR A 99 -31.80 -6.03 -17.85
N TYR A 100 -32.91 -5.41 -18.27
CA TYR A 100 -34.22 -6.02 -18.29
C TYR A 100 -34.72 -6.03 -19.74
N THR A 101 -35.21 -7.18 -20.19
CA THR A 101 -35.86 -7.28 -21.50
C THR A 101 -37.10 -6.38 -21.53
N GLN A 102 -37.38 -5.76 -22.67
CA GLN A 102 -38.51 -4.84 -22.82
C GLN A 102 -39.83 -5.50 -22.43
N CYS A 103 -40.57 -4.88 -21.52
CA CYS A 103 -41.91 -5.33 -21.10
C CYS A 103 -42.79 -4.15 -20.65
N GLU A 104 -44.07 -4.44 -20.37
CA GLU A 104 -45.09 -3.46 -19.95
C GLU A 104 -44.93 -3.02 -18.47
N ILE A 105 -44.04 -3.66 -17.72
CA ILE A 105 -43.77 -3.38 -16.30
C ILE A 105 -42.54 -2.46 -16.19
N PRO A 106 -42.62 -1.35 -15.43
CA PRO A 106 -41.46 -0.48 -15.21
C PRO A 106 -40.26 -1.20 -14.58
N GLU A 107 -39.05 -0.94 -15.10
CA GLU A 107 -37.80 -1.55 -14.62
C GLU A 107 -37.55 -1.36 -13.12
N LYS A 108 -37.97 -0.20 -12.57
CA LYS A 108 -37.85 0.10 -11.13
C LYS A 108 -38.59 -0.91 -10.24
N LEU A 109 -39.64 -1.55 -10.77
CA LEU A 109 -40.38 -2.60 -10.09
C LEU A 109 -39.67 -3.95 -10.26
N LEU A 110 -39.14 -4.22 -11.45
CA LEU A 110 -38.37 -5.44 -11.74
C LEU A 110 -37.08 -5.54 -10.91
N GLN A 111 -36.46 -4.41 -10.57
CA GLN A 111 -35.28 -4.35 -9.69
C GLN A 111 -35.54 -4.84 -8.26
N LYS A 112 -36.81 -4.89 -7.82
CA LYS A 112 -37.18 -5.20 -6.44
C LYS A 112 -37.68 -6.63 -6.23
N VAL A 113 -37.80 -7.41 -7.30
CA VAL A 113 -38.34 -8.77 -7.26
C VAL A 113 -37.29 -9.81 -7.58
N SER A 114 -37.53 -11.03 -7.14
CA SER A 114 -36.68 -12.18 -7.43
C SER A 114 -37.24 -12.98 -8.62
N GLY A 115 -36.40 -13.83 -9.18
CA GLY A 115 -36.74 -14.71 -10.30
C GLY A 115 -35.94 -16.01 -10.24
N HIS A 116 -36.17 -16.88 -11.20
CA HIS A 116 -35.43 -18.13 -11.33
C HIS A 116 -34.06 -17.87 -11.94
N ILE A 117 -33.00 -18.33 -11.27
CA ILE A 117 -31.63 -18.20 -11.77
C ILE A 117 -31.42 -19.22 -12.89
N ILE A 118 -31.26 -18.73 -14.12
CA ILE A 118 -30.91 -19.56 -15.29
C ILE A 118 -29.40 -19.79 -15.33
N LEU A 119 -28.63 -18.75 -15.04
CA LEU A 119 -27.16 -18.81 -15.01
C LEU A 119 -26.66 -17.94 -13.86
N SER A 120 -25.67 -18.44 -13.14
CA SER A 120 -24.86 -17.64 -12.21
C SER A 120 -23.43 -18.14 -12.23
N GLU A 121 -22.53 -17.37 -12.83
CA GLU A 121 -21.11 -17.67 -12.89
C GLU A 121 -20.29 -16.54 -12.27
N CYS A 122 -19.15 -16.89 -11.68
CA CYS A 122 -18.22 -15.93 -11.12
C CYS A 122 -16.79 -16.34 -11.46
N GLN A 123 -16.09 -15.49 -12.21
CA GLN A 123 -14.74 -15.71 -12.73
C GLN A 123 -13.93 -14.41 -12.62
N PRO A 124 -12.59 -14.43 -12.72
CA PRO A 124 -11.80 -13.20 -12.81
C PRO A 124 -12.29 -12.28 -13.94
N TYR A 125 -12.62 -12.87 -15.10
CA TYR A 125 -13.32 -12.24 -16.21
C TYR A 125 -14.33 -13.24 -16.76
N VAL A 126 -15.58 -12.81 -16.91
CA VAL A 126 -16.66 -13.66 -17.47
C VAL A 126 -16.74 -13.48 -18.98
N LEU A 127 -17.20 -14.52 -19.67
CA LEU A 127 -17.42 -14.44 -21.11
C LEU A 127 -18.88 -14.05 -21.41
N PRO A 128 -19.13 -13.26 -22.45
CA PRO A 128 -20.49 -12.97 -22.87
C PRO A 128 -21.28 -14.22 -23.28
N LEU A 129 -22.60 -14.19 -23.09
CA LEU A 129 -23.49 -15.22 -23.59
C LEU A 129 -23.45 -15.28 -25.12
N LYS A 130 -23.37 -16.51 -25.65
CA LYS A 130 -23.37 -16.78 -27.10
C LYS A 130 -24.51 -17.70 -27.57
N LYS A 131 -25.05 -18.52 -26.66
CA LYS A 131 -25.96 -19.64 -27.00
C LYS A 131 -27.39 -19.42 -26.50
N HIS A 132 -27.75 -18.23 -26.01
CA HIS A 132 -29.11 -17.98 -25.57
C HIS A 132 -30.06 -17.89 -26.77
N PRO A 133 -31.27 -18.48 -26.75
CA PRO A 133 -32.21 -18.42 -27.87
C PRO A 133 -32.60 -16.99 -28.29
N LEU A 134 -32.76 -16.09 -27.31
CA LEU A 134 -33.04 -14.68 -27.54
C LEU A 134 -31.74 -13.92 -27.87
N LYS A 135 -31.65 -13.35 -29.08
CA LYS A 135 -30.47 -12.61 -29.57
C LYS A 135 -30.14 -11.39 -28.71
N GLU A 136 -31.17 -10.65 -28.29
CA GLU A 136 -31.08 -9.46 -27.44
C GLU A 136 -30.33 -9.72 -26.13
N ILE A 137 -30.50 -10.91 -25.54
CA ILE A 137 -29.80 -11.31 -24.31
C ILE A 137 -28.31 -11.52 -24.57
N ASN A 138 -27.96 -12.16 -25.70
CA ASN A 138 -26.55 -12.33 -26.09
C ASN A 138 -25.89 -10.98 -26.41
N GLU A 139 -26.61 -10.07 -27.07
CA GLU A 139 -26.14 -8.73 -27.42
C GLU A 139 -25.89 -7.86 -26.19
N ASN A 140 -26.85 -7.81 -25.26
CA ASN A 140 -26.70 -7.06 -24.02
C ASN A 140 -25.63 -7.65 -23.11
N SER A 141 -25.52 -8.97 -23.04
CA SER A 141 -24.41 -9.63 -22.32
C SER A 141 -23.05 -9.19 -22.88
N ARG A 142 -22.87 -9.19 -24.21
CA ARG A 142 -21.65 -8.68 -24.86
C ARG A 142 -21.39 -7.22 -24.53
N ARG A 143 -22.43 -6.37 -24.64
CA ARG A 143 -22.34 -4.94 -24.36
C ARG A 143 -21.91 -4.65 -22.92
N ILE A 144 -22.52 -5.30 -21.94
CA ILE A 144 -22.21 -5.11 -20.52
C ILE A 144 -20.79 -5.58 -20.20
N CYS A 145 -20.37 -6.75 -20.71
CA CYS A 145 -19.01 -7.25 -20.50
C CYS A 145 -17.97 -6.28 -21.09
N ALA A 146 -18.19 -5.79 -22.32
CA ALA A 146 -17.29 -4.83 -22.96
C ALA A 146 -17.22 -3.49 -22.18
N LEU A 147 -18.37 -2.99 -21.71
CA LEU A 147 -18.45 -1.76 -20.90
C LEU A 147 -17.68 -1.89 -19.58
N HIS A 148 -17.82 -3.03 -18.89
CA HIS A 148 -17.09 -3.28 -17.65
C HIS A 148 -15.58 -3.36 -17.90
N LEU A 149 -15.15 -4.05 -18.95
CA LEU A 149 -13.75 -4.11 -19.34
C LEU A 149 -13.20 -2.71 -19.61
N GLN A 150 -13.89 -1.92 -20.43
CA GLN A 150 -13.49 -0.56 -20.79
C GLN A 150 -13.33 0.34 -19.55
N LYS A 151 -14.24 0.25 -18.57
CA LYS A 151 -14.16 1.03 -17.32
C LYS A 151 -12.95 0.66 -16.45
N CYS A 152 -12.53 -0.60 -16.49
CA CYS A 152 -11.47 -1.12 -15.63
C CYS A 152 -10.07 -0.99 -16.25
N LEU A 153 -9.96 -0.89 -17.58
CA LEU A 153 -8.68 -0.81 -18.27
C LEU A 153 -7.88 0.41 -17.80
N GLY A 154 -6.72 0.16 -17.18
CA GLY A 154 -5.78 1.18 -16.73
C GLY A 154 -6.12 1.90 -15.42
N THR A 155 -7.31 1.68 -14.85
CA THR A 155 -7.80 2.39 -13.66
C THR A 155 -7.86 1.51 -12.42
N CYS A 156 -8.23 0.23 -12.57
CA CYS A 156 -8.38 -0.69 -11.44
C CYS A 156 -8.11 -2.14 -11.84
N ARG A 157 -7.84 -2.97 -10.83
CA ARG A 157 -7.72 -4.42 -11.01
C ARG A 157 -9.07 -5.08 -10.73
N VAL A 158 -9.58 -5.85 -11.70
CA VAL A 158 -10.75 -6.72 -11.48
C VAL A 158 -10.31 -7.94 -10.68
N ILE A 159 -10.94 -8.17 -9.52
CA ILE A 159 -10.69 -9.33 -8.67
C ILE A 159 -11.56 -10.50 -9.12
N LYS A 160 -12.86 -10.23 -9.25
CA LYS A 160 -13.87 -11.15 -9.76
C LYS A 160 -14.96 -10.36 -10.45
N GLN A 161 -15.55 -10.98 -11.46
CA GLN A 161 -16.73 -10.53 -12.17
C GLN A 161 -17.79 -11.63 -12.04
N ARG A 162 -19.04 -11.22 -11.76
CA ARG A 162 -20.18 -12.12 -11.66
C ARG A 162 -21.16 -11.81 -12.78
N HIS A 163 -21.68 -12.85 -13.41
CA HIS A 163 -22.65 -12.75 -14.49
C HIS A 163 -23.86 -13.61 -14.12
N CYS A 164 -25.02 -12.98 -14.07
CA CYS A 164 -26.26 -13.62 -13.67
C CYS A 164 -27.30 -13.41 -14.77
N LEU A 165 -27.97 -14.50 -15.14
CA LEU A 165 -29.16 -14.48 -15.98
C LEU A 165 -30.33 -15.00 -15.13
N ILE A 166 -31.34 -14.15 -14.96
CA ILE A 166 -32.50 -14.43 -14.11
C ILE A 166 -33.77 -14.34 -14.97
N ALA A 167 -34.62 -15.36 -14.91
CA ALA A 167 -35.96 -15.35 -15.45
C ALA A 167 -36.95 -14.86 -14.40
N ILE A 168 -37.47 -13.65 -14.58
CA ILE A 168 -38.56 -13.12 -13.78
C ILE A 168 -39.87 -13.57 -14.42
N PRO A 169 -40.69 -14.40 -13.75
CA PRO A 169 -41.98 -14.80 -14.29
C PRO A 169 -42.91 -13.58 -14.35
N ILE A 170 -43.64 -13.42 -15.46
CA ILE A 170 -44.61 -12.36 -15.66
C ILE A 170 -45.86 -12.96 -16.28
N ALA A 171 -47.01 -12.73 -15.67
CA ALA A 171 -48.32 -13.12 -16.17
C ALA A 171 -49.16 -11.86 -16.40
N ARG A 172 -49.66 -11.67 -17.63
CA ARG A 172 -50.64 -10.63 -17.95
C ARG A 172 -52.05 -11.19 -17.75
N VAL A 173 -52.79 -10.60 -16.83
CA VAL A 173 -54.15 -11.02 -16.47
C VAL A 173 -55.15 -10.00 -17.00
N GLN A 174 -56.10 -10.46 -17.79
CA GLN A 174 -57.25 -9.67 -18.21
C GLN A 174 -58.34 -9.78 -17.16
N PHE A 175 -58.94 -8.65 -16.78
CA PHE A 175 -60.06 -8.64 -15.85
C PHE A 175 -61.26 -7.87 -16.40
N ARG A 176 -62.43 -8.21 -15.86
CA ARG A 176 -63.68 -7.48 -16.06
C ARG A 176 -64.34 -7.29 -14.70
N LEU A 177 -64.51 -6.04 -14.28
CA LEU A 177 -65.18 -5.65 -13.04
C LEU A 177 -66.37 -4.72 -13.39
N GLY A 178 -67.57 -5.29 -13.42
CA GLY A 178 -68.76 -4.59 -13.95
C GLY A 178 -68.56 -4.22 -15.42
N SER A 179 -68.69 -2.93 -15.75
CA SER A 179 -68.44 -2.40 -17.10
C SER A 179 -66.96 -2.11 -17.40
N ARG A 180 -66.08 -2.18 -16.40
CA ARG A 180 -64.66 -1.88 -16.57
C ARG A 180 -63.90 -3.14 -16.98
N CYS A 181 -63.19 -3.08 -18.09
CA CYS A 181 -62.21 -4.09 -18.49
C CYS A 181 -60.80 -3.50 -18.46
N GLY A 182 -59.81 -4.33 -18.18
CA GLY A 182 -58.43 -3.89 -18.14
C GLY A 182 -57.46 -5.05 -18.01
N PHE A 183 -56.19 -4.70 -17.82
CA PHE A 183 -55.11 -5.65 -17.59
C PHE A 183 -54.38 -5.30 -16.30
N PHE A 184 -53.91 -6.33 -15.60
CA PHE A 184 -52.89 -6.21 -14.59
C PHE A 184 -51.83 -7.29 -14.79
N TRP A 185 -50.67 -7.11 -14.18
CA TRP A 185 -49.55 -8.02 -14.30
C TRP A 185 -49.23 -8.59 -12.91
N VAL A 186 -49.04 -9.90 -12.85
CA VAL A 186 -48.44 -10.57 -11.70
C VAL A 186 -47.03 -10.92 -12.08
N TYR A 187 -46.04 -10.54 -11.27
CA TYR A 187 -44.63 -10.68 -11.62
C TYR A 187 -43.76 -11.03 -10.42
N GLY A 188 -42.60 -11.64 -10.72
CA GLY A 188 -41.65 -12.11 -9.72
C GLY A 188 -42.12 -13.41 -9.04
N THR A 189 -41.19 -14.05 -8.34
CA THR A 189 -41.49 -15.23 -7.52
C THR A 189 -42.38 -14.90 -6.31
N GLU A 190 -42.39 -13.63 -5.90
CA GLU A 190 -43.19 -13.08 -4.81
C GLU A 190 -44.63 -12.77 -5.22
N LEU A 191 -44.99 -12.95 -6.50
CA LEU A 191 -46.32 -12.67 -7.05
C LEU A 191 -46.78 -11.22 -6.83
N CYS A 192 -45.86 -10.27 -7.01
CA CYS A 192 -46.16 -8.85 -6.96
C CYS A 192 -47.16 -8.45 -8.04
N CYS A 193 -48.04 -7.49 -7.76
CA CYS A 193 -49.06 -7.02 -8.70
C CYS A 193 -48.71 -5.62 -9.22
N TYR A 194 -48.83 -5.43 -10.53
CA TYR A 194 -48.73 -4.13 -11.19
C TYR A 194 -50.02 -3.87 -11.97
N VAL A 195 -50.72 -2.80 -11.61
CA VAL A 195 -51.93 -2.33 -12.30
C VAL A 195 -51.63 -0.95 -12.87
N PRO A 196 -51.51 -0.78 -14.20
CA PRO A 196 -51.43 0.51 -14.82
C PRO A 196 -52.69 1.30 -14.49
N ASN A 197 -52.52 2.51 -13.96
CA ASN A 197 -53.63 3.38 -13.57
C ASN A 197 -54.61 2.70 -12.59
N TYR A 198 -54.07 2.19 -11.47
CA TYR A 198 -54.87 1.60 -10.41
C TYR A 198 -56.05 2.51 -10.03
N PRO A 199 -57.31 2.03 -10.10
CA PRO A 199 -58.45 2.85 -9.76
C PRO A 199 -58.41 3.14 -8.25
N ALA A 200 -58.07 4.37 -7.88
CA ALA A 200 -57.94 4.83 -6.50
C ALA A 200 -59.24 4.72 -5.64
N LYS A 201 -60.35 4.26 -6.23
CA LYS A 201 -61.65 4.06 -5.57
C LYS A 201 -62.17 2.63 -5.75
N CYS A 202 -61.39 1.64 -5.34
CA CYS A 202 -61.92 0.30 -5.06
C CYS A 202 -62.03 0.16 -3.54
N SER A 203 -63.19 0.51 -2.99
CA SER A 203 -63.62 0.04 -1.67
C SER A 203 -63.95 -1.44 -1.79
N LEU A 204 -63.34 -2.28 -0.95
CA LEU A 204 -63.81 -3.63 -0.70
C LEU A 204 -65.27 -3.50 -0.22
N LEU A 205 -66.21 -4.05 -0.99
CA LEU A 205 -67.58 -4.31 -0.55
C LEU A 205 -67.58 -5.58 0.30
#